data_AF-A3MXG8-F1
#
_entry.id   AF-A3MXG8-F1
#
_cell.length_a   1.000
_cell.length_b   1.000
_cell.length_c   1.000
_cell.angle_alpha   90.00
_cell.angle_beta   90.00
_cell.angle_gamma   90.00
#
_symmetry.space_group_name_H-M   'P 1'
#
loop_
_entity.id
_entity.type
_entity.pdbx_description
1 polymer ?
#
loop_
_entity_poly.entity_id
_entity_poly.type
_entity_poly.pdbx_seq_one_letter_code
_entity_poly.pdbx_strand_id
1 'polypeptide(L)'
;MRFKFLPRTSFSLEKEDVTVLCLLAKGLGAKQISFVTGLSLSAVYRRINRLRGLGFDGPGVYIPIEAVDGHIRVLARPLVVVGEGNCAYVPDDCDNDCLRCPYYSTHLSALVKVVGRNFLTPVHAAEYLVELAKRALRRGWELRGGEV
;
A
#
# COMPACT_ATOMS: atom_id res chain seq x y z
N MET A 1 -9.52 -9.98 -2.71
CA MET A 1 -8.58 -8.83 -2.66
C MET A 1 -9.36 -7.59 -2.25
N ARG A 2 -8.94 -6.87 -1.20
CA ARG A 2 -9.58 -5.62 -0.75
C ARG A 2 -8.78 -4.43 -1.29
N PHE A 3 -9.42 -3.59 -2.09
CA PHE A 3 -8.87 -2.30 -2.51
C PHE A 3 -9.30 -1.23 -1.51
N LYS A 4 -8.37 -0.36 -1.14
CA LYS A 4 -8.61 0.78 -0.26
C LYS A 4 -8.12 2.03 -0.97
N PHE A 5 -9.00 3.01 -1.10
CA PHE A 5 -8.70 4.27 -1.77
C PHE A 5 -8.45 5.33 -0.71
N LEU A 6 -7.24 5.87 -0.68
CA LEU A 6 -6.83 6.89 0.29
C LEU A 6 -6.42 8.16 -0.43
N PRO A 7 -6.62 9.34 0.15
CA PRO A 7 -6.06 10.57 -0.39
C PRO A 7 -4.56 10.42 -0.65
N ARG A 8 -4.05 11.00 -1.74
CA ARG A 8 -2.61 10.96 -2.05
C ARG A 8 -1.73 11.41 -0.87
N THR A 9 -2.21 12.38 -0.09
CA THR A 9 -1.53 12.89 1.12
C THR A 9 -1.34 11.83 2.21
N SER A 10 -2.16 10.76 2.25
CA SER A 10 -1.96 9.65 3.19
C SER A 10 -0.68 8.87 2.94
N PHE A 11 -0.11 8.94 1.73
CA PHE A 11 1.06 8.16 1.34
C PHE A 11 2.41 8.83 1.65
N SER A 12 2.40 9.93 2.41
CA SER A 12 3.62 10.52 2.99
C SER A 12 4.14 9.67 4.16
N LEU A 13 4.56 8.44 3.83
CA LEU A 13 5.04 7.42 4.75
C LEU A 13 6.57 7.46 4.87
N GLU A 14 7.06 7.38 6.10
CA GLU A 14 8.48 7.15 6.36
C GLU A 14 8.84 5.68 6.10
N LYS A 15 10.13 5.39 5.89
CA LYS A 15 10.62 4.02 5.71
C LYS A 15 10.21 3.11 6.88
N GLU A 16 10.28 3.64 8.10
CA GLU A 16 9.85 2.95 9.31
C GLU A 16 8.34 2.71 9.34
N ASP A 17 7.52 3.63 8.81
CA ASP A 17 6.07 3.44 8.73
C ASP A 17 5.74 2.25 7.81
N VAL A 18 6.37 2.19 6.63
CA VAL A 18 6.25 1.05 5.71
C VAL A 18 6.68 -0.25 6.40
N THR A 19 7.81 -0.22 7.12
CA THR A 19 8.32 -1.41 7.82
C THR A 19 7.35 -1.90 8.88
N VAL A 20 6.82 -1.00 9.72
CA VAL A 20 5.83 -1.33 10.75
C VAL A 20 4.56 -1.88 10.10
N LEU A 21 4.06 -1.23 9.05
CA LEU A 21 2.86 -1.68 8.31
C LEU A 21 3.02 -3.10 7.78
N CYS A 22 4.18 -3.40 7.16
CA CYS A 22 4.47 -4.73 6.63
C CYS A 22 4.55 -5.80 7.74
N LEU A 23 5.10 -5.48 8.91
CA LEU A 23 5.20 -6.43 10.01
C LEU A 23 3.84 -6.67 10.69
N LEU A 24 3.01 -5.63 10.84
CA LEU A 24 1.63 -5.79 11.31
C LEU A 24 0.82 -6.73 10.42
N ALA A 25 1.00 -6.62 9.10
CA ALA A 25 0.32 -7.46 8.13
C ALA A 25 0.70 -8.94 8.22
N LYS A 26 1.90 -9.23 8.72
CA LYS A 26 2.38 -10.58 9.02
C LYS A 26 1.89 -11.10 10.38
N GLY A 27 1.02 -10.35 11.06
CA GLY A 27 0.45 -10.71 12.35
C GLY A 27 1.38 -10.41 13.54
N LEU A 28 2.48 -9.68 13.36
CA LEU A 28 3.35 -9.34 14.48
C LEU A 28 2.70 -8.26 15.36
N GLY A 29 2.73 -8.48 16.68
CA GLY A 29 2.34 -7.48 17.66
C GLY A 29 3.42 -6.43 17.92
N ALA A 30 3.04 -5.31 18.55
CA ALA A 30 3.94 -4.17 18.79
C ALA A 30 5.26 -4.54 19.50
N LYS A 31 5.22 -5.49 20.46
CA LYS A 31 6.42 -5.99 21.15
C LYS A 31 7.39 -6.73 20.20
N GLN A 32 6.86 -7.57 19.33
CA GLN A 32 7.67 -8.30 18.34
C GLN A 32 8.25 -7.32 17.31
N ILE A 33 7.46 -6.35 16.87
CA ILE A 33 7.92 -5.29 15.95
C ILE A 33 9.05 -4.48 16.59
N SER A 34 8.90 -4.06 17.84
CA SER A 34 9.93 -3.34 18.59
C SER A 34 11.24 -4.14 18.65
N PHE A 35 11.16 -5.44 18.94
CA PHE A 35 12.31 -6.32 18.95
C PHE A 35 13.00 -6.44 17.58
N VAL A 36 12.23 -6.67 16.50
CA VAL A 36 12.77 -6.87 15.15
C VAL A 36 13.36 -5.60 14.56
N THR A 37 12.76 -4.45 14.84
CA THR A 37 13.15 -3.16 14.24
C THR A 37 14.15 -2.38 15.08
N GLY A 38 14.35 -2.76 16.35
CA GLY A 38 15.14 -1.97 17.31
C GLY A 38 14.46 -0.67 17.76
N LEU A 39 13.25 -0.39 17.28
CA LEU A 39 12.47 0.77 17.72
C LEU A 39 11.98 0.58 19.16
N SER A 40 11.89 1.67 19.93
CA SER A 40 11.24 1.63 21.23
C SER A 40 9.75 1.25 21.08
N LEU A 41 9.21 0.56 22.08
CA LEU A 41 7.80 0.15 22.05
C LEU A 41 6.84 1.35 21.86
N SER A 42 7.15 2.48 22.51
CA SER A 42 6.39 3.72 22.34
C SER A 42 6.47 4.27 20.91
N ALA A 43 7.63 4.21 20.26
CA ALA A 43 7.78 4.61 18.86
C ALA A 43 6.94 3.71 17.94
N VAL A 44 6.94 2.40 18.18
CA VAL A 44 6.10 1.45 17.42
C VAL A 44 4.62 1.79 17.58
N TYR A 45 4.11 2.00 18.80
CA TYR A 45 2.72 2.38 19.01
C TYR A 45 2.34 3.70 18.33
N ARG A 46 3.20 4.71 18.38
CA ARG A 46 2.98 5.98 17.68
C ARG A 46 2.84 5.78 16.17
N ARG A 47 3.68 4.93 15.57
CA ARG A 47 3.62 4.61 14.14
C ARG A 47 2.37 3.82 13.78
N ILE A 48 1.98 2.83 14.58
CA ILE A 48 0.73 2.07 14.39
C ILE A 48 -0.48 3.03 14.40
N ASN A 49 -0.53 3.95 15.37
CA ASN A 49 -1.63 4.91 15.49
C ASN A 49 -1.64 5.90 14.32
N ARG A 50 -0.46 6.38 13.89
CA ARG A 50 -0.33 7.22 12.69
C ARG A 50 -0.86 6.50 11.45
N LEU A 51 -0.41 5.26 11.20
CA LEU A 51 -0.85 4.45 10.06
C LEU A 51 -2.37 4.26 10.04
N ARG A 52 -2.97 3.94 11.19
CA ARG A 52 -4.43 3.85 11.34
C ARG A 52 -5.13 5.17 11.05
N GLY A 53 -4.61 6.28 11.57
CA GLY A 53 -5.14 7.62 11.30
C GLY A 53 -5.05 8.04 9.84
N LEU A 54 -4.09 7.50 9.08
CA LEU A 54 -3.97 7.70 7.63
C LEU A 54 -4.84 6.73 6.80
N GLY A 55 -5.47 5.75 7.44
CA GLY A 55 -6.33 4.75 6.81
C GLY A 55 -5.66 3.43 6.45
N PHE A 56 -4.42 3.17 6.89
CA PHE A 56 -3.72 1.89 6.72
C PHE A 56 -4.05 0.93 7.87
N ASP A 57 -5.18 0.25 7.75
CA ASP A 57 -5.81 -0.54 8.82
C ASP A 57 -5.80 -2.07 8.58
N GLY A 58 -4.88 -2.58 7.75
CA GLY A 58 -4.63 -4.03 7.64
C GLY A 58 -4.21 -4.51 6.24
N PRO A 59 -4.35 -5.81 5.95
CA PRO A 59 -4.08 -6.35 4.61
C PRO A 59 -5.00 -5.75 3.54
N GLY A 60 -4.44 -5.45 2.38
CA GLY A 60 -5.13 -4.83 1.25
C GLY A 60 -4.19 -4.18 0.25
N VAL A 61 -4.76 -3.64 -0.80
CA VAL A 61 -4.04 -2.79 -1.75
C VAL A 61 -4.54 -1.36 -1.60
N TYR A 62 -3.63 -0.48 -1.20
CA TYR A 62 -3.90 0.93 -0.96
C TYR A 62 -3.52 1.72 -2.19
N ILE A 63 -4.52 2.34 -2.80
CA ILE A 63 -4.39 3.07 -4.06
C ILE A 63 -4.70 4.55 -3.80
N PRO A 64 -3.82 5.47 -4.21
CA PRO A 64 -4.06 6.88 -4.02
C PRO A 64 -5.15 7.40 -4.94
N ILE A 65 -5.94 8.31 -4.38
CA ILE A 65 -6.89 9.14 -5.12
C ILE A 65 -6.57 10.61 -4.93
N GLU A 66 -6.81 11.39 -5.97
CA GLU A 66 -6.74 12.85 -5.94
C GLU A 66 -7.98 13.46 -6.59
N ALA A 67 -8.44 14.58 -6.06
CA ALA A 67 -9.51 15.37 -6.67
C ALA A 67 -8.88 16.43 -7.58
N VAL A 68 -9.23 16.42 -8.86
CA VAL A 68 -8.74 17.36 -9.88
C VAL A 68 -9.93 17.81 -10.68
N ASP A 69 -10.19 19.12 -10.69
CA ASP A 69 -11.28 19.76 -11.45
C ASP A 69 -12.66 19.11 -11.24
N GLY A 70 -12.97 18.75 -10.00
CA GLY A 70 -14.25 18.09 -9.64
C GLY A 70 -14.32 16.60 -9.97
N HIS A 71 -13.25 16.01 -10.50
CA HIS A 71 -13.13 14.58 -10.79
C HIS A 71 -12.20 13.87 -9.81
N ILE A 72 -12.52 12.61 -9.46
CA ILE A 72 -11.61 11.75 -8.70
C ILE A 72 -10.72 10.99 -9.67
N ARG A 73 -9.41 11.21 -9.60
CA ARG A 73 -8.41 10.43 -10.34
C ARG A 73 -7.87 9.34 -9.43
N VAL A 74 -7.84 8.12 -9.94
CA VAL A 74 -7.18 6.97 -9.30
C VAL A 74 -5.76 6.88 -9.86
N LEU A 75 -4.78 6.96 -8.99
CA LEU A 75 -3.37 7.02 -9.34
C LEU A 75 -2.72 5.63 -9.21
N ALA A 76 -1.77 5.33 -10.10
CA ALA A 76 -1.00 4.09 -10.01
C ALA A 76 0.12 4.13 -8.96
N ARG A 77 0.49 5.33 -8.51
CA ARG A 77 1.53 5.59 -7.51
C ARG A 77 1.17 6.81 -6.66
N PRO A 78 1.65 6.88 -5.40
CA PRO A 78 2.40 5.83 -4.70
C PRO A 78 1.51 4.63 -4.30
N LEU A 79 1.96 3.40 -4.40
CA LEU A 79 1.12 2.20 -4.18
C LEU A 79 1.60 1.41 -2.97
N VAL A 80 0.71 1.02 -2.06
CA VAL A 80 1.06 0.10 -0.96
C VAL A 80 0.29 -1.20 -1.14
N VAL A 81 1.02 -2.31 -1.19
CA VAL A 81 0.47 -3.66 -1.19
C VAL A 81 0.81 -4.31 0.13
N VAL A 82 -0.21 -4.80 0.84
CA VAL A 82 -0.07 -5.40 2.17
C VAL A 82 -0.80 -6.74 2.19
N GLY A 83 -0.08 -7.84 2.37
CA GLY A 83 -0.60 -9.19 2.49
C GLY A 83 0.21 -10.03 3.47
N GLU A 84 -0.32 -11.19 3.87
CA GLU A 84 0.29 -12.08 4.87
C GLU A 84 1.71 -12.53 4.48
N GLY A 85 2.00 -12.66 3.19
CA GLY A 85 3.29 -13.12 2.66
C GLY A 85 4.01 -12.13 1.74
N ASN A 86 3.48 -10.93 1.56
CA ASN A 86 4.01 -9.93 0.63
C ASN A 86 3.64 -8.53 1.09
N CYS A 87 4.65 -7.67 1.14
CA CYS A 87 4.45 -6.26 1.40
C CYS A 87 5.36 -5.46 0.47
N ALA A 88 4.81 -4.45 -0.19
CA ALA A 88 5.58 -3.55 -1.03
C ALA A 88 5.01 -2.14 -0.92
N TYR A 89 5.91 -1.18 -0.82
CA TYR A 89 5.61 0.22 -1.01
C TYR A 89 6.33 0.69 -2.26
N VAL A 90 5.56 1.23 -3.19
CA VAL A 90 6.04 1.77 -4.46
C VAL A 90 5.87 3.29 -4.38
N PRO A 91 6.94 4.06 -4.12
CA PRO A 91 6.82 5.51 -4.01
C PRO A 91 6.54 6.18 -5.37
N ASP A 92 6.19 7.47 -5.33
CA ASP A 92 5.85 8.28 -6.49
C ASP A 92 6.99 8.35 -7.51
N ASP A 93 8.21 8.54 -7.02
CA ASP A 93 9.45 8.67 -7.77
C ASP A 93 10.08 7.33 -8.14
N CYS A 94 9.44 6.20 -7.81
CA CYS A 94 9.97 4.89 -8.12
C CYS A 94 10.00 4.66 -9.64
N ASP A 95 11.20 4.54 -10.19
CA ASP A 95 11.39 4.08 -11.56
C ASP A 95 11.16 2.57 -11.65
N ASN A 96 9.90 2.20 -11.85
CA ASN A 96 9.47 0.82 -12.03
C ASN A 96 9.71 0.28 -13.44
N ASP A 97 10.12 1.14 -14.38
CA ASP A 97 10.44 0.76 -15.76
C ASP A 97 11.93 0.40 -15.89
N CYS A 98 12.70 0.61 -14.82
CA CYS A 98 14.12 0.36 -14.78
C CYS A 98 14.45 -0.99 -14.13
N LEU A 99 14.97 -1.93 -14.92
CA LEU A 99 15.53 -3.20 -14.45
C LEU A 99 16.69 -3.04 -13.44
N ARG A 100 17.31 -1.85 -13.39
CA ARG A 100 18.39 -1.54 -12.43
C ARG A 100 17.87 -0.99 -11.09
N CYS A 101 16.55 -0.81 -10.94
CA CYS A 101 15.97 -0.41 -9.66
C CYS A 101 16.27 -1.49 -8.60
N PRO A 102 16.88 -1.13 -7.44
CA PRO A 102 17.22 -2.09 -6.41
C PRO A 102 16.00 -2.80 -5.81
N TYR A 103 14.80 -2.24 -5.99
CA TYR A 103 13.54 -2.79 -5.51
C TYR A 103 12.70 -3.46 -6.61
N TYR A 104 13.22 -3.56 -7.84
CA TYR A 104 12.48 -4.09 -9.00
C TYR A 104 11.87 -5.47 -8.75
N SER A 105 12.68 -6.43 -8.29
CA SER A 105 12.25 -7.81 -8.04
C SER A 105 11.24 -7.89 -6.89
N THR A 106 11.41 -7.09 -5.85
CA THR A 106 10.49 -6.97 -4.72
C THR A 106 9.14 -6.43 -5.17
N HIS A 107 9.11 -5.34 -5.95
CA HIS A 107 7.88 -4.76 -6.49
C HIS A 107 7.18 -5.73 -7.43
N LEU A 108 7.91 -6.32 -8.39
CA LEU A 108 7.32 -7.27 -9.33
C LEU A 108 6.72 -8.48 -8.60
N SER A 109 7.45 -9.08 -7.66
CA SER A 109 6.98 -10.23 -6.89
C SER A 109 5.75 -9.90 -6.06
N ALA A 110 5.76 -8.77 -5.35
CA ALA A 110 4.63 -8.35 -4.53
C ALA A 110 3.39 -8.07 -5.38
N LEU A 111 3.55 -7.39 -6.53
CA LEU A 111 2.45 -7.07 -7.43
C LEU A 111 1.90 -8.33 -8.08
N VAL A 112 2.73 -9.15 -8.74
CA VAL A 112 2.33 -10.39 -9.43
C VAL A 112 1.54 -11.33 -8.51
N LYS A 113 1.96 -11.49 -7.26
CA LYS A 113 1.23 -12.28 -6.26
C LYS A 113 -0.20 -11.78 -6.03
N VAL A 114 -0.40 -10.46 -6.08
CA VAL A 114 -1.70 -9.84 -5.85
C VAL A 114 -2.58 -9.86 -7.09
N VAL A 115 -2.03 -9.58 -8.28
CA VAL A 115 -2.81 -9.62 -9.53
C VAL A 115 -3.10 -11.05 -10.01
N GLY A 116 -2.38 -12.06 -9.50
CA GLY A 116 -2.57 -13.46 -9.89
C GLY A 116 -2.20 -13.74 -11.34
N ARG A 117 -1.37 -12.88 -11.94
CA ARG A 117 -0.93 -12.95 -13.34
C ARG A 117 0.53 -12.48 -13.43
N ASN A 118 1.28 -13.11 -14.32
CA ASN A 118 2.67 -12.75 -14.57
C ASN A 118 2.76 -11.50 -15.46
N PHE A 119 3.69 -10.61 -15.10
CA PHE A 119 4.03 -9.41 -15.85
C PHE A 119 5.55 -9.35 -16.03
N LEU A 120 6.00 -8.73 -17.11
CA LEU A 120 7.43 -8.53 -17.36
C LEU A 120 8.01 -7.40 -16.50
N THR A 121 7.22 -6.36 -16.23
CA THR A 121 7.63 -5.16 -15.48
C THR A 121 6.65 -4.81 -14.35
N PRO A 122 7.14 -4.22 -13.23
CA PRO A 122 6.29 -3.72 -12.16
C PRO A 122 5.29 -2.64 -12.62
N VAL A 123 5.65 -1.80 -13.61
CA VAL A 123 4.73 -0.79 -14.18
C VAL A 123 3.46 -1.43 -14.70
N HIS A 124 3.58 -2.41 -15.59
CA HIS A 124 2.41 -3.07 -16.17
C HIS A 124 1.56 -3.78 -15.11
N ALA A 125 2.20 -4.36 -14.09
CA ALA A 125 1.49 -4.98 -12.97
C ALA A 125 0.71 -3.95 -12.13
N ALA A 126 1.30 -2.78 -11.86
CA ALA A 126 0.67 -1.69 -11.11
C ALA A 126 -0.50 -1.06 -11.90
N GLU A 127 -0.31 -0.80 -13.19
CA GLU A 127 -1.37 -0.28 -14.07
C GLU A 127 -2.56 -1.25 -14.17
N TYR A 128 -2.27 -2.54 -14.36
CA TYR A 128 -3.32 -3.57 -14.37
C TYR A 128 -4.08 -3.63 -13.05
N LEU A 129 -3.37 -3.48 -11.92
CA LEU A 129 -3.97 -3.45 -10.60
C LEU A 129 -4.92 -2.24 -10.44
N VAL A 130 -4.53 -1.06 -10.94
CA VAL A 130 -5.41 0.11 -10.98
C VAL A 130 -6.64 -0.13 -11.85
N GLU A 131 -6.49 -0.77 -13.00
CA GLU A 131 -7.64 -1.10 -13.86
C GLU A 131 -8.59 -2.09 -13.19
N LEU A 132 -8.07 -3.08 -12.45
CA LEU A 132 -8.89 -3.93 -11.60
C LEU A 132 -9.64 -3.14 -10.53
N ALA A 133 -8.96 -2.19 -9.89
CA ALA A 133 -9.55 -1.34 -8.87
C ALA A 133 -10.65 -0.42 -9.44
N LYS A 134 -10.43 0.19 -10.61
CA LYS A 134 -11.44 0.97 -11.34
C LYS A 134 -12.64 0.12 -11.74
N ARG A 135 -12.42 -1.11 -12.22
CA ARG A 135 -13.51 -2.05 -12.53
C ARG A 135 -14.31 -2.42 -11.29
N ALA A 136 -13.66 -2.56 -10.14
CA ALA A 136 -14.34 -2.77 -8.86
C ALA A 136 -15.20 -1.55 -8.50
N LEU A 137 -14.68 -0.32 -8.63
CA LEU A 137 -15.44 0.92 -8.40
C LEU A 137 -16.65 1.06 -9.32
N ARG A 138 -16.54 0.68 -10.60
CA ARG A 138 -17.66 0.73 -11.57
C ARG A 138 -18.83 -0.18 -11.19
N ARG A 139 -18.61 -1.20 -10.36
CA ARG A 139 -19.67 -2.07 -9.84
C ARG A 139 -20.41 -1.46 -8.64
N GLY A 140 -20.08 -0.22 -8.26
CA GLY A 140 -20.57 0.43 -7.05
C GLY A 140 -19.68 0.13 -5.85
N TRP A 141 -19.71 1.03 -4.86
CA TRP A 141 -18.95 0.89 -3.61
C TRP A 141 -19.77 1.50 -2.46
N GLU A 142 -19.85 0.78 -1.35
CA GLU A 142 -20.37 1.30 -0.09
C GLU A 142 -19.26 2.04 0.65
N LEU A 143 -19.45 3.33 0.90
CA LEU A 143 -18.70 4.03 1.93
C LEU A 143 -19.19 3.52 3.29
N ARG A 144 -18.44 2.60 3.91
CA ARG A 144 -18.61 2.35 5.34
C ARG A 144 -18.02 3.54 6.08
N GLY A 145 -18.87 4.54 6.31
CA GLY A 145 -18.57 5.64 7.23
C GLY A 145 -18.23 5.04 8.59
N GLY A 146 -17.02 5.33 9.08
CA GLY A 146 -16.72 5.18 10.50
C GLY A 146 -17.65 6.11 11.26
N GLU A 147 -18.31 5.58 12.27
CA GLU A 147 -19.09 6.34 13.24
C GLU A 147 -18.22 7.48 13.81
N VAL A 148 -18.79 8.68 13.80
CA VAL A 148 -18.25 9.88 14.46
C VAL A 148 -18.39 9.73 15.97
#